data_AF-A0A7X9BGD7-F1
#
_entry.id   AF-A0A7X9BGD7-F1
#
_cell.length_a   1.000
_cell.length_b   1.000
_cell.length_c   1.000
_cell.angle_alpha   90.00
_cell.angle_beta   90.00
_cell.angle_gamma   90.00
#
_symmetry.space_group_name_H-M   'P 1'
#
loop_
_entity.id
_entity.type
_entity.pdbx_description
1 polymer ?
#
loop_
_entity_poly.entity_id
_entity_poly.type
_entity_poly.pdbx_seq_one_letter_code
_entity_poly.pdbx_strand_id
1 'polypeptide(L)'
;MQELWQTFDAVLGGGEASALLVVGPPRCGKTEFAFEALMRALERNHGGGAMMTVSGRVTADRLGDRAIRRMGASMKARPVTTLSALAFAVIADARRYEDLPAPRLLNGAEQDALLRRVVAAHLDHAEAGNLCDTCVLLREYFADDRWTDTVAPAREQSGGATTMAMFERGVSSSFVDQLRDMLARINELGASFAHEREYVGEAAGTGRNADRIAVQWRLAFALRREYVRAIEHTYPGEYRLDASRLLVEAAAVLRRVQAEEVR
;
A
#
# COMPACT_ATOMS: atom_id res chain seq x y z
N MET A 1 -5.94 -5.23 36.69
CA MET A 1 -5.30 -6.37 36.01
C MET A 1 -6.21 -7.59 35.92
N GLN A 2 -6.85 -8.01 37.01
CA GLN A 2 -7.74 -9.18 37.00
C GLN A 2 -8.96 -9.00 36.07
N GLU A 3 -9.61 -7.84 36.13
CA GLU A 3 -10.71 -7.46 35.22
C GLU A 3 -10.27 -7.48 33.73
N LEU A 4 -9.11 -6.91 33.41
CA LEU A 4 -8.55 -6.92 32.05
C LEU A 4 -8.33 -8.35 31.51
N TRP A 5 -7.86 -9.26 32.37
CA TRP A 5 -7.68 -10.66 31.98
C TRP A 5 -9.01 -11.40 31.84
N GLN A 6 -10.02 -11.08 32.64
CA GLN A 6 -11.38 -11.62 32.48
C GLN A 6 -12.00 -11.17 31.15
N THR A 7 -11.86 -9.89 30.79
CA THR A 7 -12.32 -9.38 29.49
C THR A 7 -11.60 -10.07 28.34
N PHE A 8 -10.28 -10.24 28.42
CA PHE A 8 -9.51 -10.95 27.38
C PHE A 8 -9.93 -12.41 27.24
N ASP A 9 -10.14 -13.11 28.36
CA ASP A 9 -10.59 -14.50 28.36
C ASP A 9 -11.99 -14.65 27.76
N ALA A 10 -12.88 -13.68 27.98
CA ALA A 10 -14.18 -13.64 27.31
C ALA A 10 -14.07 -13.47 25.79
N VAL A 11 -13.14 -12.64 25.30
CA VAL A 11 -12.85 -12.48 23.86
C VAL A 11 -12.30 -13.79 23.26
N LEU A 12 -11.35 -14.44 23.93
CA LEU A 12 -10.80 -15.72 23.45
C LEU A 12 -11.82 -16.85 23.44
N GLY A 13 -12.76 -16.85 24.40
CA GLY A 13 -13.79 -17.89 24.52
C GLY A 13 -14.96 -17.75 23.54
N GLY A 14 -14.94 -16.75 22.65
CA GLY A 14 -16.05 -16.48 21.73
C GLY A 14 -17.29 -15.89 22.41
N GLY A 15 -17.11 -15.13 23.50
CA GLY A 15 -18.18 -14.37 24.15
C GLY A 15 -18.71 -13.22 23.29
N GLU A 16 -19.55 -12.36 23.87
CA GLU A 16 -20.19 -11.23 23.16
C GLU A 16 -19.19 -10.23 22.55
N ALA A 17 -17.97 -10.14 23.07
CA ALA A 17 -16.94 -9.22 22.59
C ALA A 17 -16.04 -9.87 21.53
N SER A 18 -16.06 -9.31 20.31
CA SER A 18 -15.16 -9.72 19.20
C SER A 18 -13.87 -8.91 19.11
N ALA A 19 -13.74 -7.82 19.89
CA ALA A 19 -12.55 -6.96 19.90
C ALA A 19 -12.32 -6.33 21.28
N LEU A 20 -11.05 -6.11 21.65
CA LEU A 20 -10.62 -5.46 22.89
C LEU A 20 -9.64 -4.32 22.58
N LEU A 21 -9.97 -3.10 23.01
CA LEU A 21 -9.09 -1.93 22.94
C LEU A 21 -8.38 -1.71 24.27
N VAL A 22 -7.05 -1.70 24.27
CA VAL A 22 -6.22 -1.45 25.46
C VAL A 22 -5.53 -0.10 25.34
N VAL A 23 -5.92 0.84 26.21
CA VAL A 23 -5.37 2.20 26.26
C VAL A 23 -4.58 2.40 27.54
N GLY A 24 -3.47 3.13 27.45
CA GLY A 24 -2.68 3.50 28.62
C GLY A 24 -1.50 4.40 28.28
N PRO A 25 -0.89 5.07 29.26
CA PRO A 25 0.21 6.00 29.04
C PRO A 25 1.48 5.30 28.51
N PRO A 26 2.49 6.04 28.01
CA PRO A 26 3.78 5.46 27.65
C PRO A 26 4.37 4.62 28.79
N ARG A 27 5.02 3.50 28.46
CA ARG A 27 5.68 2.58 29.41
C ARG A 27 4.79 1.89 30.46
N CYS A 28 3.47 1.84 30.29
CA CYS A 28 2.58 1.13 31.22
C CYS A 28 2.43 -0.39 30.99
N GLY A 29 3.25 -1.00 30.13
CA GLY A 29 3.22 -2.45 29.89
C GLY A 29 2.24 -2.94 28.80
N LYS A 30 1.68 -2.07 27.94
CA LYS A 30 0.78 -2.50 26.84
C LYS A 30 1.36 -3.59 25.94
N THR A 31 2.63 -3.46 25.56
CA THR A 31 3.32 -4.46 24.73
C THR A 31 3.47 -5.79 25.46
N GLU A 32 3.75 -5.74 26.76
CA GLU A 32 3.85 -6.93 27.61
C GLU A 32 2.50 -7.62 27.75
N PHE A 33 1.44 -6.85 27.98
CA PHE A 33 0.07 -7.35 28.00
C PHE A 33 -0.30 -8.05 26.69
N ALA A 34 -0.03 -7.43 25.53
CA ALA A 34 -0.31 -8.02 24.22
C ALA A 34 0.49 -9.31 23.97
N PHE A 35 1.75 -9.36 24.43
CA PHE A 35 2.58 -10.55 24.34
C PHE A 35 2.05 -11.69 25.23
N GLU A 36 1.71 -11.42 26.49
CA GLU A 36 1.15 -12.42 27.40
C GLU A 36 -0.24 -12.90 26.94
N ALA A 37 -1.04 -12.02 26.33
CA ALA A 37 -2.29 -12.37 25.68
C ALA A 37 -2.09 -13.37 24.52
N LEU A 38 -1.11 -13.10 23.64
CA LEU A 38 -0.72 -14.04 22.58
C LEU A 38 -0.31 -15.39 23.16
N MET A 39 0.55 -15.41 24.18
CA MET A 39 1.03 -16.65 24.79
C MET A 39 -0.13 -17.47 25.37
N ARG A 40 -1.06 -16.84 26.09
CA ARG A 40 -2.26 -17.51 26.61
C ARG A 40 -3.12 -18.11 25.50
N ALA A 41 -3.30 -17.39 24.39
CA ALA A 41 -4.07 -17.89 23.25
C ALA A 41 -3.39 -19.11 22.60
N LEU A 42 -2.07 -19.05 22.40
CA LEU A 42 -1.29 -20.16 21.86
C LEU A 42 -1.26 -21.37 22.80
N GLU A 43 -1.10 -21.15 24.11
CA GLU A 43 -1.13 -22.20 25.13
C GLU A 43 -2.48 -22.93 25.12
N ARG A 44 -3.60 -22.19 24.99
CA ARG A 44 -4.95 -22.77 24.89
C ARG A 44 -5.19 -23.53 23.59
N ASN A 45 -4.70 -23.02 22.47
CA ASN A 45 -4.94 -23.57 21.14
C ASN A 45 -3.82 -24.51 20.65
N HIS A 46 -3.05 -25.09 21.58
CA HIS A 46 -1.95 -26.03 21.28
C HIS A 46 -0.93 -25.50 20.24
N GLY A 47 -0.59 -24.21 20.32
CA GLY A 47 0.39 -23.54 19.45
C GLY A 47 -0.16 -23.03 18.12
N GLY A 48 -1.48 -23.08 17.90
CA GLY A 48 -2.13 -22.58 16.68
C GLY A 48 -3.13 -21.44 16.92
N GLY A 49 -3.68 -20.89 15.83
CA GLY A 49 -4.88 -20.05 15.87
C GLY A 49 -4.72 -18.63 16.46
N ALA A 50 -3.50 -18.18 16.76
CA ALA A 50 -3.25 -16.82 17.25
C ALA A 50 -1.98 -16.23 16.65
N MET A 51 -2.01 -14.93 16.35
CA MET A 51 -0.84 -14.16 15.92
C MET A 51 -0.87 -12.75 16.49
N MET A 52 0.33 -12.18 16.67
CA MET A 52 0.56 -10.80 17.10
C MET A 52 1.24 -10.04 15.98
N THR A 53 0.68 -8.89 15.61
CA THR A 53 1.30 -7.98 14.66
C THR A 53 1.94 -6.79 15.38
N VAL A 54 3.14 -6.39 14.95
CA VAL A 54 3.84 -5.21 15.44
C VAL A 54 4.29 -4.30 14.29
N SER A 55 4.70 -3.08 14.61
CA SER A 55 5.03 -2.05 13.62
C SER A 55 6.33 -2.29 12.85
N GLY A 56 7.30 -3.02 13.41
CA GLY A 56 8.63 -3.14 12.80
C GLY A 56 9.25 -4.52 12.99
N ARG A 57 10.10 -4.91 12.03
CA ARG A 57 10.75 -6.23 11.96
C ARG A 57 11.60 -6.52 13.20
N VAL A 58 12.37 -5.54 13.68
CA VAL A 58 13.20 -5.69 14.89
C VAL A 58 12.36 -6.06 16.12
N THR A 59 11.18 -5.44 16.27
CA THR A 59 10.29 -5.77 17.39
C THR A 59 9.64 -7.14 17.18
N ALA A 60 9.29 -7.47 15.93
CA ALA A 60 8.70 -8.76 15.57
C ALA A 60 9.68 -9.91 15.86
N ASP A 61 10.93 -9.77 15.46
CA ASP A 61 11.98 -10.77 15.69
C ASP A 61 12.24 -10.94 17.19
N ARG A 62 12.43 -9.84 17.93
CA ARG A 62 12.68 -9.89 19.38
C ARG A 62 11.56 -10.60 20.16
N LEU A 63 10.30 -10.24 19.89
CA LEU A 63 9.14 -10.85 20.55
C LEU A 63 8.88 -12.27 20.04
N GLY A 64 9.09 -12.53 18.75
CA GLY A 64 8.98 -13.85 18.14
C GLY A 64 9.96 -14.84 18.76
N ASP A 65 11.23 -14.47 18.91
CA ASP A 65 12.24 -15.29 19.59
C ASP A 65 11.86 -15.57 21.04
N ARG A 66 11.27 -14.59 21.73
CA ARG A 66 10.76 -14.78 23.10
C ARG A 66 9.60 -15.77 23.14
N ALA A 67 8.66 -15.71 22.19
CA ALA A 67 7.55 -16.65 22.08
C ALA A 67 8.03 -18.08 21.77
N ILE A 68 8.98 -18.24 20.83
CA ILE A 68 9.57 -19.53 20.46
C ILE A 68 10.26 -20.17 21.68
N ARG A 69 11.09 -19.40 22.40
CA ARG A 69 11.75 -19.89 23.62
C ARG A 69 10.76 -20.34 24.70
N ARG A 70 9.62 -19.65 24.83
CA ARG A 70 8.60 -19.98 25.84
C ARG A 70 7.79 -21.23 25.46
N MET A 71 7.43 -21.37 24.19
CA MET A 71 6.64 -22.53 23.72
C MET A 71 7.45 -23.82 23.64
N GLY A 72 8.79 -23.74 23.51
CA GLY A 72 9.66 -24.91 23.43
C GLY A 72 9.50 -25.75 22.16
N ALA A 73 8.62 -25.35 21.23
CA ALA A 73 8.29 -26.07 20.00
C ALA A 73 8.42 -25.17 18.77
N SER A 74 8.79 -25.79 17.64
CA SER A 74 8.75 -25.15 16.32
C SER A 74 7.30 -25.04 15.85
N MET A 75 6.68 -23.86 16.03
CA MET A 75 5.36 -23.58 15.45
C MET A 75 5.47 -23.49 13.92
N LYS A 76 4.46 -24.01 13.19
CA LYS A 76 4.40 -23.91 11.72
C LYS A 76 4.44 -22.46 11.23
N ALA A 77 3.98 -21.50 12.03
CA ALA A 77 3.96 -20.07 11.72
C ALA A 77 4.68 -19.26 12.80
N ARG A 78 5.34 -18.17 12.39
CA ARG A 78 5.90 -17.19 13.34
C ARG A 78 4.75 -16.49 14.07
N PRO A 79 4.63 -16.62 15.39
CA PRO A 79 3.49 -16.12 16.16
C PRO A 79 3.50 -14.59 16.26
N VAL A 80 4.66 -13.96 16.07
CA VAL A 80 4.83 -12.51 16.03
C VAL A 80 5.40 -12.11 14.69
N THR A 81 4.75 -11.15 14.03
CA THR A 81 5.14 -10.69 12.69
C THR A 81 4.76 -9.21 12.49
N THR A 82 5.02 -8.64 11.32
CA THR A 82 4.48 -7.33 10.94
C THR A 82 3.16 -7.49 10.19
N LEU A 83 2.33 -6.45 10.19
CA LEU A 83 1.06 -6.49 9.45
C LEU A 83 1.29 -6.72 7.94
N SER A 84 2.34 -6.14 7.36
CA SER A 84 2.71 -6.36 5.95
C SER A 84 3.14 -7.80 5.66
N ALA A 85 3.87 -8.44 6.60
CA ALA A 85 4.29 -9.83 6.43
C ALA A 85 3.10 -10.80 6.60
N LEU A 86 2.16 -10.49 7.49
CA LEU A 86 0.88 -11.19 7.59
C LEU A 86 0.07 -11.06 6.29
N ALA A 87 -0.07 -9.84 5.77
CA ALA A 87 -0.76 -9.57 4.51
C ALA A 87 -0.14 -10.37 3.34
N PHE A 88 1.18 -10.37 3.24
CA PHE A 88 1.88 -11.17 2.23
C PHE A 88 1.60 -12.67 2.39
N ALA A 89 1.60 -13.20 3.62
CA ALA A 89 1.30 -14.60 3.88
C ALA A 89 -0.13 -14.97 3.48
N VAL A 90 -1.12 -14.13 3.81
CA VAL A 90 -2.52 -14.31 3.39
C VAL A 90 -2.65 -14.37 1.87
N ILE A 91 -2.02 -13.44 1.16
CA ILE A 91 -2.03 -13.43 -0.32
C ILE A 91 -1.33 -14.67 -0.88
N ALA A 92 -0.18 -15.04 -0.31
CA ALA A 92 0.58 -16.20 -0.78
C ALA A 92 -0.20 -17.50 -0.60
N ASP A 93 -0.91 -17.65 0.52
CA ASP A 93 -1.72 -18.84 0.81
C ASP A 93 -2.91 -18.96 -0.13
N ALA A 94 -3.69 -17.89 -0.30
CA ALA A 94 -4.82 -17.87 -1.23
C ALA A 94 -4.40 -18.17 -2.68
N ARG A 95 -3.27 -17.63 -3.13
CA ARG A 95 -2.76 -17.89 -4.49
C ARG A 95 -2.27 -19.32 -4.67
N ARG A 96 -1.65 -19.91 -3.64
CA ARG A 96 -1.28 -21.34 -3.67
C ARG A 96 -2.50 -22.23 -3.77
N TYR A 97 -3.57 -21.89 -3.05
CA TYR A 97 -4.83 -22.63 -3.11
C TYR A 97 -5.46 -22.60 -4.51
N GLU A 98 -5.40 -21.45 -5.18
CA GLU A 98 -5.89 -21.26 -6.56
C GLU A 98 -4.92 -21.75 -7.65
N ASP A 99 -3.82 -22.42 -7.29
CA ASP A 99 -2.71 -22.84 -8.19
C ASP A 99 -2.17 -21.69 -9.06
N LEU A 100 -2.13 -20.48 -8.49
CA LEU A 100 -1.63 -19.28 -9.14
C LEU A 100 -0.17 -18.98 -8.76
N PRO A 101 0.58 -18.24 -9.62
CA PRO A 101 1.96 -17.85 -9.33
C PRO A 101 2.10 -17.16 -7.97
N ALA A 102 3.07 -17.60 -7.16
CA ALA A 102 3.30 -17.03 -5.83
C ALA A 102 3.61 -15.52 -5.88
N PRO A 103 3.14 -14.73 -4.90
CA PRO A 103 3.40 -13.30 -4.86
C PRO A 103 4.89 -13.00 -4.68
N ARG A 104 5.36 -11.94 -5.34
CA ARG A 104 6.71 -11.40 -5.17
C ARG A 104 6.63 -9.90 -4.94
N LEU A 105 7.41 -9.41 -3.99
CA LEU A 105 7.48 -7.98 -3.71
C LEU A 105 8.38 -7.30 -4.73
N LEU A 106 7.92 -6.17 -5.25
CA LEU A 106 8.77 -5.21 -5.94
C LEU A 106 9.61 -4.49 -4.90
N ASN A 107 10.93 -4.49 -5.12
CA ASN A 107 11.82 -3.64 -4.34
C ASN A 107 11.77 -2.19 -4.86
N GLY A 108 12.33 -1.25 -4.09
CA GLY A 108 12.31 0.17 -4.45
C GLY A 108 12.96 0.45 -5.81
N ALA A 109 14.11 -0.18 -6.10
CA ALA A 109 14.80 0.05 -7.38
C ALA A 109 14.01 -0.50 -8.59
N GLU A 110 13.36 -1.66 -8.45
CA GLU A 110 12.47 -2.22 -9.47
C GLU A 110 11.27 -1.29 -9.71
N GLN A 111 10.65 -0.80 -8.63
CA GLN A 111 9.53 0.14 -8.72
C GLN A 111 9.96 1.44 -9.42
N ASP A 112 11.14 1.96 -9.08
CA ASP A 112 11.66 3.20 -9.65
C ASP A 112 11.95 3.08 -11.13
N ALA A 113 12.56 1.96 -11.53
CA ALA A 113 12.83 1.68 -12.93
C ALA A 113 11.54 1.59 -13.75
N LEU A 114 10.49 0.96 -13.19
CA LEU A 114 9.17 0.89 -13.82
C LEU A 114 8.51 2.26 -13.95
N LEU A 115 8.51 3.06 -12.89
CA LEU A 115 7.93 4.41 -12.92
C LEU A 115 8.67 5.33 -13.89
N ARG A 116 10.01 5.28 -13.91
CA ARG A 116 10.83 6.01 -14.90
C ARG A 116 10.48 5.59 -16.32
N ARG A 117 10.25 4.30 -16.58
CA ARG A 117 9.84 3.82 -17.91
C ARG A 117 8.48 4.36 -18.33
N VAL A 118 7.48 4.32 -17.44
CA VAL A 118 6.15 4.88 -17.70
C VAL A 118 6.26 6.34 -18.09
N VAL A 119 7.05 7.09 -17.32
CA VAL A 119 7.23 8.52 -17.53
C VAL A 119 8.03 8.83 -18.81
N ALA A 120 9.08 8.05 -19.12
CA ALA A 120 9.86 8.19 -20.34
C ALA A 120 9.02 8.00 -21.61
N ALA A 121 8.06 7.07 -21.60
CA ALA A 121 7.16 6.87 -22.74
C ALA A 121 6.36 8.15 -23.09
N HIS A 122 6.04 8.99 -22.10
CA HIS A 122 5.37 10.27 -22.35
C HIS A 122 6.31 11.37 -22.84
N LEU A 123 7.60 11.28 -22.53
CA LEU A 123 8.61 12.13 -23.16
C LEU A 123 8.72 11.80 -24.64
N ASP A 124 8.78 10.51 -24.99
CA ASP A 124 8.85 10.03 -26.38
C ASP A 124 7.59 10.42 -27.20
N HIS A 125 6.41 10.47 -26.57
CA HIS A 125 5.20 11.01 -27.20
C HIS A 125 5.29 12.52 -27.48
N ALA A 126 5.86 13.29 -26.54
CA ALA A 126 6.01 14.75 -26.66
C ALA A 126 7.07 15.13 -27.70
N GLU A 127 8.30 14.60 -27.58
CA GLU A 127 8.90 13.78 -28.63
C GLU A 127 8.47 13.98 -30.08
N ALA A 128 7.74 12.96 -30.51
CA ALA A 128 7.18 12.80 -31.83
C ALA A 128 6.00 13.74 -32.14
N GLY A 129 5.57 14.59 -31.19
CA GLY A 129 4.37 15.42 -31.34
C GLY A 129 3.05 14.64 -31.33
N ASN A 130 3.07 13.38 -30.89
CA ASN A 130 1.93 12.46 -30.89
C ASN A 130 1.43 12.23 -29.46
N LEU A 131 0.72 13.22 -28.91
CA LEU A 131 0.26 13.19 -27.52
C LEU A 131 -0.90 12.20 -27.31
N CYS A 132 -0.78 11.35 -26.30
CA CYS A 132 -1.88 10.52 -25.82
C CYS A 132 -2.71 11.22 -24.72
N ASP A 133 -3.81 10.61 -24.28
CA ASP A 133 -4.68 11.17 -23.22
C ASP A 133 -3.91 11.49 -21.92
N THR A 134 -2.99 10.61 -21.50
CA THR A 134 -2.14 10.84 -20.33
C THR A 134 -1.19 12.01 -20.56
N CYS A 135 -0.65 12.20 -21.78
CA CYS A 135 0.15 13.37 -22.10
C CYS A 135 -0.65 14.67 -21.99
N VAL A 136 -1.93 14.66 -22.40
CA VAL A 136 -2.80 15.84 -22.24
C VAL A 136 -2.99 16.16 -20.75
N LEU A 137 -3.23 15.16 -19.90
CA LEU A 137 -3.33 15.33 -18.45
C LEU A 137 -2.03 15.82 -17.81
N LEU A 138 -0.88 15.30 -18.25
CA LEU A 138 0.44 15.78 -17.80
C LEU A 138 0.65 17.24 -18.18
N ARG A 139 0.25 17.64 -19.39
CA ARG A 139 0.34 19.03 -19.84
C ARG A 139 -0.56 19.94 -18.99
N GLU A 140 -1.80 19.54 -18.73
CA GLU A 140 -2.70 20.27 -17.83
C GLU A 140 -2.15 20.38 -16.41
N TYR A 141 -1.58 19.29 -15.88
CA TYR A 141 -0.98 19.23 -14.55
C TYR A 141 0.24 20.16 -14.43
N PHE A 142 1.11 20.22 -15.44
CA PHE A 142 2.32 21.06 -15.43
C PHE A 142 2.09 22.51 -15.84
N ALA A 143 0.99 22.82 -16.52
CA ALA A 143 0.66 24.19 -16.93
C ALA A 143 0.23 25.09 -15.75
N ASP A 144 -0.06 24.52 -14.58
CA ASP A 144 -0.42 25.29 -13.38
C ASP A 144 0.86 25.81 -12.68
N ASP A 145 1.05 27.14 -12.70
CA ASP A 145 2.25 27.91 -12.31
C ASP A 145 2.81 27.62 -10.90
N ARG A 146 2.07 26.92 -10.04
CA ARG A 146 2.53 26.57 -8.67
C ARG A 146 3.41 25.32 -8.62
N TRP A 147 3.46 24.51 -9.67
CA TRP A 147 4.36 23.36 -9.73
C TRP A 147 5.82 23.78 -10.01
N THR A 148 6.00 24.76 -10.87
CA THR A 148 7.32 25.30 -11.25
C THR A 148 8.12 25.77 -10.05
N ASP A 149 7.48 26.30 -8.99
CA ASP A 149 8.16 26.74 -7.77
C ASP A 149 8.69 25.60 -6.89
N THR A 150 8.20 24.36 -7.06
CA THR A 150 8.54 23.24 -6.16
C THR A 150 9.62 22.31 -6.73
N VAL A 151 9.87 22.35 -8.05
CA VAL A 151 10.74 21.37 -8.75
C VAL A 151 11.94 21.99 -9.46
N ALA A 152 11.96 23.30 -9.72
CA ALA A 152 13.15 23.99 -10.24
C ALA A 152 13.18 25.46 -9.79
N PRO A 153 14.31 26.01 -9.30
CA PRO A 153 14.40 27.45 -9.06
C PRO A 153 14.21 28.19 -10.40
N ALA A 154 13.26 29.13 -10.39
CA ALA A 154 12.76 29.87 -11.53
C ALA A 154 13.89 30.40 -12.46
N ARG A 155 13.83 30.02 -13.73
CA ARG A 155 14.36 30.84 -14.83
C ARG A 155 13.20 31.19 -15.75
N GLU A 156 12.92 32.49 -15.75
CA GLU A 156 12.14 33.31 -16.71
C GLU A 156 10.98 32.62 -17.44
N GLN A 157 9.78 32.98 -16.98
CA GLN A 157 8.53 32.81 -17.71
C GLN A 157 8.58 33.64 -19.01
N SER A 158 8.46 32.95 -20.14
CA SER A 158 7.99 33.55 -21.39
C SER A 158 6.97 32.60 -22.01
N GLY A 159 5.84 33.17 -22.43
CA GLY A 159 4.74 32.44 -23.06
C GLY A 159 5.20 31.66 -24.29
N GLY A 160 4.68 30.43 -24.41
CA GLY A 160 4.99 29.53 -25.53
C GLY A 160 6.01 28.45 -25.21
N ALA A 161 6.04 27.92 -23.98
CA ALA A 161 6.77 26.68 -23.75
C ALA A 161 6.16 25.55 -24.59
N THR A 162 6.96 24.92 -25.44
CA THR A 162 6.55 23.72 -26.18
C THR A 162 6.16 22.63 -25.18
N THR A 163 5.24 21.73 -25.56
CA THR A 163 4.85 20.59 -24.69
C THR A 163 6.07 19.78 -24.25
N MET A 164 7.07 19.67 -25.13
CA MET A 164 8.40 19.14 -24.80
C MET A 164 9.06 19.87 -23.63
N ALA A 165 9.23 21.19 -23.72
CA ALA A 165 9.91 21.97 -22.68
C ALA A 165 9.13 21.97 -21.35
N MET A 166 7.81 21.80 -21.36
CA MET A 166 7.03 21.57 -20.14
C MET A 166 7.34 20.20 -19.53
N PHE A 167 7.42 19.16 -20.36
CA PHE A 167 7.70 17.81 -19.91
C PHE A 167 9.13 17.65 -19.41
N GLU A 168 10.15 18.12 -20.13
CA GLU A 168 11.55 18.07 -19.68
C GLU A 168 11.76 18.77 -18.32
N ARG A 169 11.02 19.87 -18.06
CA ARG A 169 11.06 20.57 -16.77
C ARG A 169 10.25 19.87 -15.67
N GLY A 170 9.14 19.25 -16.03
CA GLY A 170 8.22 18.60 -15.09
C GLY A 170 8.59 17.17 -14.72
N VAL A 171 9.25 16.45 -15.63
CA VAL A 171 9.62 15.03 -15.54
C VAL A 171 11.05 14.92 -15.00
N SER A 172 11.20 15.17 -13.70
CA SER A 172 12.47 15.03 -12.99
C SER A 172 12.46 13.79 -12.09
N SER A 173 13.59 13.48 -11.46
CA SER A 173 13.63 12.44 -10.42
C SER A 173 12.67 12.72 -9.27
N SER A 174 12.45 13.99 -8.90
CA SER A 174 11.52 14.35 -7.84
C SER A 174 10.06 14.12 -8.25
N PHE A 175 9.73 14.24 -9.54
CA PHE A 175 8.40 13.83 -10.02
C PHE A 175 8.17 12.33 -9.87
N VAL A 176 9.17 11.49 -10.16
CA VAL A 176 9.07 10.04 -9.97
C VAL A 176 8.88 9.69 -8.49
N ASP A 177 9.60 10.36 -7.59
CA ASP A 177 9.42 10.16 -6.15
C ASP A 177 8.01 10.55 -5.69
N GLN A 178 7.52 11.70 -6.14
CA GLN A 178 6.16 12.14 -5.83
C GLN A 178 5.09 11.24 -6.44
N LEU A 179 5.30 10.74 -7.66
CA LEU A 179 4.42 9.75 -8.27
C LEU A 179 4.38 8.48 -7.43
N ARG A 180 5.53 7.97 -6.97
CA ARG A 180 5.60 6.81 -6.08
C ARG A 180 4.78 7.04 -4.81
N ASP A 181 4.94 8.20 -4.17
CA ASP A 181 4.22 8.57 -2.95
C ASP A 181 2.71 8.68 -3.20
N MET A 182 2.31 9.32 -4.29
CA MET A 182 0.90 9.46 -4.67
C MET A 182 0.27 8.09 -4.92
N LEU A 183 0.94 7.19 -5.65
CA LEU A 183 0.46 5.83 -5.88
C LEU A 183 0.34 5.05 -4.58
N ALA A 184 1.31 5.21 -3.67
CA ALA A 184 1.27 4.58 -2.35
C ALA A 184 0.04 5.05 -1.55
N ARG A 185 -0.26 6.36 -1.55
CA ARG A 185 -1.45 6.90 -0.86
C ARG A 185 -2.76 6.42 -1.46
N ILE A 186 -2.86 6.36 -2.79
CA ILE A 186 -4.04 5.80 -3.47
C ILE A 186 -4.25 4.34 -3.07
N ASN A 187 -3.17 3.56 -3.01
CA ASN A 187 -3.23 2.17 -2.57
C ASN A 187 -3.66 2.06 -1.10
N GLU A 188 -3.09 2.86 -0.20
CA GLU A 188 -3.44 2.87 1.23
C GLU A 188 -4.91 3.27 1.49
N LEU A 189 -5.45 4.20 0.71
CA LEU A 189 -6.86 4.61 0.78
C LEU A 189 -7.81 3.51 0.24
N GLY A 190 -7.29 2.47 -0.39
CA GLY A 190 -8.10 1.46 -1.07
C GLY A 190 -8.84 2.02 -2.28
N ALA A 191 -8.39 3.16 -2.83
CA ALA A 191 -9.02 3.81 -3.96
C ALA A 191 -8.87 2.93 -5.20
N SER A 192 -9.92 2.19 -5.55
CA SER A 192 -9.90 1.22 -6.64
C SER A 192 -10.23 1.89 -7.99
N PHE A 193 -9.84 1.24 -9.08
CA PHE A 193 -10.20 1.71 -10.43
C PHE A 193 -11.72 1.71 -10.68
N ALA A 194 -12.48 0.87 -9.97
CA ALA A 194 -13.94 0.78 -10.12
C ALA A 194 -14.67 2.06 -9.68
N HIS A 195 -14.12 2.76 -8.69
CA HIS A 195 -14.69 3.98 -8.11
C HIS A 195 -13.98 5.26 -8.58
N GLU A 196 -13.14 5.19 -9.62
CA GLU A 196 -12.39 6.36 -10.12
C GLU A 196 -13.29 7.56 -10.40
N ARG A 197 -14.44 7.35 -11.06
CA ARG A 197 -15.36 8.44 -11.42
C ARG A 197 -15.94 9.13 -10.19
N GLU A 198 -16.19 8.37 -9.13
CA GLU A 198 -16.70 8.87 -7.86
C GLU A 198 -15.62 9.73 -7.17
N TYR A 199 -14.40 9.22 -7.04
CA TYR A 199 -13.27 9.98 -6.46
C TYR A 199 -12.97 11.26 -7.24
N VAL A 200 -12.97 11.20 -8.58
CA VAL A 200 -12.74 12.39 -9.43
C VAL A 200 -13.92 13.37 -9.32
N GLY A 201 -15.15 12.88 -9.24
CA GLY A 201 -16.35 13.70 -9.08
C GLY A 201 -16.38 14.46 -7.75
N GLU A 202 -16.04 13.77 -6.65
CA GLU A 202 -15.91 14.40 -5.32
C GLU A 202 -14.79 15.43 -5.29
N ALA A 203 -13.63 15.09 -5.84
CA ALA A 203 -12.49 16.00 -5.98
C ALA A 203 -12.85 17.30 -6.71
N ALA A 204 -13.62 17.19 -7.80
CA ALA A 204 -14.11 18.32 -8.60
C ALA A 204 -15.17 19.18 -7.87
N GLY A 205 -15.78 18.68 -6.80
CA GLY A 205 -16.79 19.40 -6.02
C GLY A 205 -16.23 20.20 -4.82
N THR A 206 -14.96 20.01 -4.45
CA THR A 206 -14.43 20.50 -3.17
C THR A 206 -13.48 21.69 -3.29
N GLY A 207 -13.96 22.89 -2.93
CA GLY A 207 -13.14 24.05 -2.57
C GLY A 207 -12.53 24.84 -3.74
N ARG A 208 -11.62 25.77 -3.42
CA ARG A 208 -11.03 26.72 -4.39
C ARG A 208 -10.08 26.10 -5.42
N ASN A 209 -9.68 24.84 -5.23
CA ASN A 209 -8.73 24.12 -6.08
C ASN A 209 -9.36 22.87 -6.72
N ALA A 210 -10.69 22.79 -6.80
CA ALA A 210 -11.39 21.56 -7.16
C ALA A 210 -11.02 21.03 -8.56
N ASP A 211 -10.95 21.92 -9.56
CA ASP A 211 -10.52 21.56 -10.92
C ASP A 211 -9.10 21.00 -10.94
N ARG A 212 -8.18 21.60 -10.17
CA ARG A 212 -6.80 21.12 -10.04
C ARG A 212 -6.78 19.74 -9.41
N ILE A 213 -7.46 19.56 -8.27
CA ILE A 213 -7.49 18.28 -7.56
C ILE A 213 -8.07 17.20 -8.49
N ALA A 214 -9.13 17.52 -9.27
CA ALA A 214 -9.68 16.60 -10.27
C ALA A 214 -8.66 16.20 -11.35
N VAL A 215 -7.87 17.15 -11.88
CA VAL A 215 -6.77 16.83 -12.83
C VAL A 215 -5.73 15.94 -12.18
N GLN A 216 -5.33 16.22 -10.93
CA GLN A 216 -4.37 15.40 -10.20
C GLN A 216 -4.85 13.96 -10.02
N TRP A 217 -6.11 13.76 -9.62
CA TRP A 217 -6.69 12.43 -9.47
C TRP A 217 -6.80 11.68 -10.80
N ARG A 218 -7.27 12.35 -11.86
CA ARG A 218 -7.33 11.77 -13.22
C ARG A 218 -5.96 11.33 -13.70
N LEU A 219 -4.94 12.19 -13.54
CA LEU A 219 -3.56 11.87 -13.87
C LEU A 219 -3.03 10.71 -13.04
N ALA A 220 -3.30 10.69 -11.73
CA ALA A 220 -2.86 9.65 -10.84
C ALA A 220 -3.42 8.27 -11.22
N PHE A 221 -4.72 8.19 -11.53
CA PHE A 221 -5.33 6.95 -12.00
C PHE A 221 -4.81 6.51 -13.37
N ALA A 222 -4.58 7.46 -14.29
CA ALA A 222 -3.99 7.17 -15.60
C ALA A 222 -2.57 6.58 -15.46
N LEU A 223 -1.68 7.26 -14.74
CA LEU A 223 -0.31 6.80 -14.50
C LEU A 223 -0.27 5.49 -13.70
N ARG A 224 -1.20 5.29 -12.75
CA ARG A 224 -1.32 4.02 -12.02
C ARG A 224 -1.66 2.86 -12.94
N ARG A 225 -2.59 3.03 -13.88
CA ARG A 225 -2.93 2.00 -14.88
C ARG A 225 -1.72 1.64 -15.72
N GLU A 226 -0.97 2.64 -16.17
CA GLU A 226 0.23 2.42 -16.97
C GLU A 226 1.34 1.75 -16.15
N TYR A 227 1.49 2.12 -14.87
CA TYR A 227 2.41 1.45 -13.95
C TYR A 227 2.04 -0.02 -13.75
N VAL A 228 0.77 -0.35 -13.55
CA VAL A 228 0.31 -1.75 -13.45
C VAL A 228 0.59 -2.51 -14.75
N ARG A 229 0.28 -1.93 -15.90
CA ARG A 229 0.61 -2.54 -17.22
C ARG A 229 2.11 -2.71 -17.42
N ALA A 230 2.93 -1.76 -16.95
CA ALA A 230 4.38 -1.85 -17.04
C ALA A 230 4.93 -3.00 -16.19
N ILE A 231 4.35 -3.25 -15.00
CA ILE A 231 4.67 -4.42 -14.19
C ILE A 231 4.36 -5.70 -14.97
N GLU A 232 3.13 -5.83 -15.48
CA GLU A 232 2.65 -7.03 -16.19
C GLU A 232 3.51 -7.32 -17.43
N HIS A 233 3.89 -6.27 -18.18
CA HIS A 233 4.75 -6.40 -19.35
C HIS A 233 6.19 -6.77 -18.99
N THR A 234 6.73 -6.27 -17.88
CA THR A 234 8.12 -6.53 -17.46
C THR A 234 8.28 -7.91 -16.84
N TYR A 235 7.26 -8.39 -16.12
CA TYR A 235 7.27 -9.66 -15.39
C TYR A 235 6.09 -10.55 -15.82
N PRO A 236 6.08 -11.02 -17.08
CA PRO A 236 4.97 -11.80 -17.61
C PRO A 236 4.79 -13.11 -16.82
N GLY A 237 3.56 -13.38 -16.41
CA GLY A 237 3.22 -14.58 -15.62
C GLY A 237 3.65 -14.52 -14.15
N GLU A 238 4.26 -13.43 -13.68
CA GLU A 238 4.55 -13.23 -12.27
C GLU A 238 3.48 -12.36 -11.60
N TYR A 239 3.22 -12.60 -10.32
CA TYR A 239 2.36 -11.74 -9.51
C TYR A 239 3.21 -10.83 -8.64
N ARG A 240 3.50 -9.64 -9.18
CA ARG A 240 4.35 -8.63 -8.55
C ARG A 240 3.51 -7.57 -7.83
N LEU A 241 3.87 -7.31 -6.57
CA LEU A 241 3.18 -6.36 -5.71
C LEU A 241 4.16 -5.36 -5.13
N ASP A 242 3.83 -4.08 -5.17
CA ASP A 242 4.49 -3.09 -4.33
C ASP A 242 3.99 -3.20 -2.88
N ALA A 243 4.79 -2.69 -1.93
CA ALA A 243 4.49 -2.82 -0.51
C ALA A 243 3.20 -2.10 -0.08
N SER A 244 2.83 -1.01 -0.76
CA SER A 244 1.65 -0.21 -0.41
C SER A 244 0.33 -0.91 -0.77
N ARG A 245 0.34 -1.84 -1.73
CA ARG A 245 -0.83 -2.66 -2.09
C ARG A 245 -1.11 -3.81 -1.13
N LEU A 246 -0.12 -4.27 -0.37
CA LEU A 246 -0.23 -5.51 0.41
C LEU A 246 -1.45 -5.56 1.32
N LEU A 247 -1.69 -4.48 2.08
CA LEU A 247 -2.77 -4.46 3.07
C LEU A 247 -4.15 -4.51 2.41
N VAL A 248 -4.33 -3.78 1.31
CA VAL A 248 -5.60 -3.74 0.58
C VAL A 248 -5.87 -5.05 -0.16
N GLU A 249 -4.85 -5.62 -0.80
CA GLU A 249 -4.97 -6.92 -1.49
C GLU A 249 -5.27 -8.05 -0.49
N ALA A 250 -4.57 -8.09 0.65
CA ALA A 250 -4.84 -9.08 1.69
C ALA A 250 -6.25 -8.92 2.27
N ALA A 251 -6.70 -7.68 2.51
CA ALA A 251 -8.07 -7.43 2.96
C ALA A 251 -9.10 -7.89 1.92
N ALA A 252 -8.84 -7.70 0.63
CA ALA A 252 -9.70 -8.18 -0.44
C ALA A 252 -9.73 -9.71 -0.50
N VAL A 253 -8.60 -10.39 -0.33
CA VAL A 253 -8.53 -11.86 -0.20
C VAL A 253 -9.38 -12.33 0.99
N LEU A 254 -9.22 -11.75 2.18
CA LEU A 254 -9.97 -12.15 3.37
C LEU A 254 -11.47 -11.93 3.23
N ARG A 255 -11.90 -10.84 2.57
CA ARG A 255 -13.33 -10.62 2.29
C ARG A 255 -13.91 -11.69 1.37
N ARG A 256 -13.17 -12.13 0.35
CA ARG A 256 -13.59 -13.23 -0.53
C ARG A 256 -13.69 -14.54 0.24
N VAL A 257 -12.74 -14.79 1.15
CA VAL A 257 -12.79 -15.98 2.04
C VAL A 257 -14.01 -15.95 2.95
N GLN A 258 -14.33 -14.79 3.54
CA GLN A 258 -15.54 -14.62 4.37
C GLN A 258 -16.83 -14.78 3.58
N ALA A 259 -16.83 -14.40 2.30
CA ALA A 259 -17.95 -14.61 1.39
C ALA A 259 -18.04 -16.05 0.83
N GLU A 260 -17.17 -16.96 1.27
CA GLU A 260 -17.02 -18.34 0.78
C GLU A 260 -16.63 -18.45 -0.72
N GLU A 261 -16.16 -17.35 -1.33
CA GLU A 261 -15.68 -17.31 -2.72
C GLU A 261 -14.28 -17.93 -2.88
N VAL A 262 -13.54 -18.01 -1.77
CA VAL A 262 -12.23 -18.64 -1.64
C VAL A 262 -12.26 -19.46 -0.34
N ARG A 263 -11.74 -20.69 -0.31
CA ARG A 263 -11.75 -21.54 0.90
C ARG A 263 -10.37 -21.74 1.48
#